data_AF-A0A8H8N1R4-F1
#
_entry.id   AF-A0A8H8N1R4-F1
#
_cell.length_a   1.000
_cell.length_b   1.000
_cell.length_c   1.000
_cell.angle_alpha   90.00
_cell.angle_beta   90.00
_cell.angle_gamma   90.00
#
_symmetry.space_group_name_H-M   'P 1'
#
loop_
_entity.id
_entity.type
_entity.pdbx_description
1 polymer ?
#
loop_
_entity_poly.entity_id
_entity_poly.type
_entity_poly.pdbx_seq_one_letter_code
_entity_poly.pdbx_strand_id
1 'polypeptide(L)'
;MGVDVATTLATLGGRNYTGTKNWLSLVILKLMSSQLAGPPVGRSGPLLSLYLKASVARTINTRRMRPQGDYYLHNGDASILDLNNFKLLYKLQPEEGDSNYNLSVLIQHRKQTFDFSIKNNPHFYHGPLTGTVLSNGAHAFIPALMSNHSAQFPEGILPRDVLKSFFGVQGTGNNLTYQLGYERIPDSWFRRPIDDDYGSANLNSDIAAMLSVVPETISVGGNTGAVNTFTVVNISSLTGGTYDYETLLQDNNLGCFG
;
A
#
# COMPACT_ATOMS: atom_id res chain seq x y z
N MET A 1 -8.01 7.92 11.78
CA MET A 1 -7.65 8.34 10.41
C MET A 1 -8.35 9.65 10.20
N GLY A 2 -7.60 10.67 9.79
CA GLY A 2 -8.10 11.99 9.48
C GLY A 2 -9.13 11.97 8.35
N VAL A 3 -10.10 12.89 8.46
CA VAL A 3 -11.22 13.01 7.53
C VAL A 3 -10.76 13.31 6.10
N ASP A 4 -9.66 14.03 5.96
CA ASP A 4 -9.05 14.42 4.68
C ASP A 4 -8.53 13.20 3.90
N VAL A 5 -7.70 12.36 4.53
CA VAL A 5 -7.22 11.11 3.93
C VAL A 5 -8.40 10.20 3.64
N ALA A 6 -9.30 10.01 4.62
CA ALA A 6 -10.46 9.15 4.45
C ALA A 6 -11.35 9.58 3.26
N THR A 7 -11.56 10.89 3.08
CA THR A 7 -12.38 11.45 1.98
C THR A 7 -11.69 11.30 0.63
N THR A 8 -10.40 11.61 0.54
CA THR A 8 -9.62 11.44 -0.69
C THR A 8 -9.64 9.97 -1.14
N LEU A 9 -9.34 9.07 -0.21
CA LEU A 9 -9.36 7.63 -0.48
C LEU A 9 -10.76 7.14 -0.87
N ALA A 10 -11.83 7.67 -0.24
CA ALA A 10 -13.20 7.27 -0.54
C ALA A 10 -13.64 7.71 -1.94
N THR A 11 -13.18 8.90 -2.34
CA THR A 11 -13.46 9.48 -3.66
C THR A 11 -12.74 8.71 -4.76
N LEU A 12 -11.47 8.37 -4.54
CA LEU A 12 -10.71 7.48 -5.43
C LEU A 12 -11.38 6.09 -5.52
N GLY A 13 -11.96 5.63 -4.41
CA GLY A 13 -12.67 4.35 -4.30
C GLY A 13 -14.08 4.28 -4.92
N GLY A 14 -14.66 5.38 -5.42
CA GLY A 14 -16.11 5.52 -5.51
C GLY A 14 -16.73 5.94 -6.85
N ARG A 15 -17.37 4.98 -7.54
CA ARG A 15 -18.76 5.06 -8.06
C ARG A 15 -19.31 3.65 -8.13
N ASN A 16 -20.00 3.23 -7.06
CA ASN A 16 -21.01 2.17 -6.93
C ASN A 16 -20.90 1.59 -5.52
N TYR A 17 -21.78 2.02 -4.60
CA TYR A 17 -22.51 1.17 -3.65
C TYR A 17 -23.15 2.02 -2.56
N THR A 18 -24.48 2.07 -2.61
CA THR A 18 -25.37 2.50 -1.55
C THR A 18 -25.46 1.42 -0.47
N GLY A 19 -25.14 1.77 0.78
CA GLY A 19 -25.55 1.02 1.97
C GLY A 19 -24.55 -0.03 2.47
N THR A 20 -23.68 0.36 3.42
CA THR A 20 -23.32 -0.44 4.61
C THR A 20 -22.52 0.43 5.60
N LYS A 21 -22.76 0.24 6.89
CA LYS A 21 -22.38 1.13 8.01
C LYS A 21 -20.90 1.10 8.45
N ASN A 22 -19.96 0.58 7.65
CA ASN A 22 -18.53 0.53 8.00
C ASN A 22 -17.63 0.98 6.83
N TRP A 23 -17.72 2.27 6.50
CA TRP A 23 -17.12 2.90 5.33
C TRP A 23 -15.58 3.03 5.41
N LEU A 24 -15.03 3.35 6.60
CA LEU A 24 -13.58 3.49 6.85
C LEU A 24 -12.81 2.20 6.53
N SER A 25 -13.36 1.05 6.95
CA SER A 25 -12.76 -0.24 6.64
C SER A 25 -12.78 -0.53 5.15
N LEU A 26 -13.77 -0.09 4.38
CA LEU A 26 -13.88 -0.44 2.96
C LEU A 26 -13.03 0.44 2.03
N VAL A 27 -12.74 1.67 2.44
CA VAL A 27 -12.03 2.66 1.63
C VAL A 27 -10.51 2.45 1.66
N ILE A 28 -9.94 2.33 2.86
CA ILE A 28 -8.50 2.05 3.09
C ILE A 28 -8.12 0.68 2.51
N LEU A 29 -9.09 -0.24 2.53
CA LEU A 29 -9.00 -1.61 2.05
C LEU A 29 -8.81 -1.78 0.53
N LYS A 30 -9.34 -0.85 -0.25
CA LYS A 30 -9.51 -1.02 -1.71
C LYS A 30 -8.35 -0.47 -2.53
N LEU A 31 -7.54 0.43 -1.96
CA LEU A 31 -6.49 1.16 -2.68
C LEU A 31 -5.18 0.39 -2.87
N MET A 32 -4.96 -0.63 -2.05
CA MET A 32 -3.76 -1.48 -2.09
C MET A 32 -3.73 -2.45 -3.28
N SER A 33 -4.86 -2.64 -3.96
CA SER A 33 -5.01 -3.54 -5.12
C SER A 33 -4.37 -3.01 -6.41
N SER A 34 -3.83 -1.78 -6.39
CA SER A 34 -3.53 -0.98 -7.58
C SER A 34 -2.21 -1.29 -8.31
N GLN A 35 -1.53 -2.39 -7.97
CA GLN A 35 -0.42 -2.89 -8.80
C GLN A 35 -0.96 -3.78 -9.92
N LEU A 36 -1.46 -3.15 -10.99
CA LEU A 36 -2.05 -3.83 -12.13
C LEU A 36 -1.54 -3.30 -13.47
N ALA A 37 -1.09 -4.26 -14.29
CA ALA A 37 -1.21 -4.36 -15.74
C ALA A 37 -0.89 -3.13 -16.61
N GLY A 38 0.26 -3.17 -17.28
CA GLY A 38 0.47 -2.40 -18.50
C GLY A 38 -0.59 -2.74 -19.57
N PRO A 39 -0.99 -1.79 -20.42
CA PRO A 39 -2.01 -2.02 -21.45
C PRO A 39 -1.55 -3.09 -22.46
N PRO A 40 -2.46 -3.91 -23.01
CA PRO A 40 -2.13 -4.78 -24.14
C PRO A 40 -1.65 -3.94 -25.32
N VAL A 41 -0.55 -4.37 -25.94
CA VAL A 41 0.10 -3.66 -27.05
C VAL A 41 -0.87 -3.57 -28.24
N GLY A 42 -1.14 -2.34 -28.69
CA GLY A 42 -1.77 -2.09 -30.00
C GLY A 42 -3.19 -1.49 -29.98
N ARG A 43 -3.34 -0.22 -29.55
CA ARG A 43 -4.32 0.73 -30.13
C ARG A 43 -4.10 2.14 -29.58
N SER A 44 -3.64 3.03 -30.45
CA SER A 44 -3.45 4.45 -30.22
C SER A 44 -4.79 5.20 -30.35
N GLY A 45 -5.22 5.91 -29.29
CA GLY A 45 -6.41 6.78 -29.32
C GLY A 45 -6.93 7.15 -27.93
N PRO A 46 -7.75 8.23 -27.80
CA PRO A 46 -7.93 9.01 -26.58
C PRO A 46 -8.83 8.27 -25.57
N LEU A 47 -8.23 7.34 -24.83
CA LEU A 47 -8.96 6.47 -23.91
C LEU A 47 -8.31 6.38 -22.53
N LEU A 48 -7.30 7.20 -22.24
CA LEU A 48 -6.59 7.17 -20.96
C LEU A 48 -7.55 7.42 -19.78
N SER A 49 -8.53 8.32 -19.91
CA SER A 49 -9.51 8.59 -18.82
C SER A 49 -10.58 7.50 -18.65
N LEU A 50 -10.88 6.73 -19.70
CA LEU A 50 -11.87 5.65 -19.66
C LEU A 50 -11.22 4.33 -19.20
N TYR A 51 -9.95 4.11 -19.57
CA TYR A 51 -9.14 2.98 -19.10
C TYR A 51 -8.66 3.16 -17.66
N LEU A 52 -8.32 4.38 -17.22
CA LEU A 52 -8.07 4.65 -15.80
C LEU A 52 -9.33 4.33 -14.99
N LYS A 53 -10.51 4.78 -15.43
CA LYS A 53 -11.78 4.49 -14.76
C LYS A 53 -12.11 2.99 -14.75
N ALA A 54 -11.89 2.26 -15.83
CA ALA A 54 -12.23 0.83 -15.91
C ALA A 54 -11.19 -0.09 -15.23
N SER A 55 -9.92 0.29 -15.20
CA SER A 55 -8.84 -0.40 -14.50
C SER A 55 -8.98 -0.16 -13.00
N VAL A 56 -9.04 1.10 -12.58
CA VAL A 56 -9.26 1.51 -11.19
C VAL A 56 -10.57 0.93 -10.65
N ALA A 57 -11.69 0.93 -11.40
CA ALA A 57 -12.95 0.32 -10.96
C ALA A 57 -12.95 -1.22 -10.88
N ARG A 58 -12.17 -1.94 -11.70
CA ARG A 58 -12.04 -3.40 -11.59
C ARG A 58 -11.13 -3.81 -10.43
N THR A 59 -10.14 -2.99 -10.14
CA THR A 59 -9.15 -3.17 -9.08
C THR A 59 -9.71 -2.85 -7.69
N ILE A 60 -10.51 -1.78 -7.58
CA ILE A 60 -11.25 -1.36 -6.37
C ILE A 60 -12.30 -2.39 -5.90
N ASN A 61 -12.59 -3.43 -6.70
CA ASN A 61 -13.70 -4.33 -6.44
C ASN A 61 -13.41 -5.43 -5.41
N THR A 62 -12.31 -5.33 -4.66
CA THR A 62 -11.98 -6.36 -3.67
C THR A 62 -11.50 -5.80 -2.33
N ARG A 63 -11.93 -6.47 -1.26
CA ARG A 63 -11.87 -6.05 0.14
C ARG A 63 -10.57 -6.57 0.77
N ARG A 64 -9.83 -5.75 1.53
CA ARG A 64 -8.88 -6.06 2.65
C ARG A 64 -7.44 -5.51 2.48
N MET A 65 -7.07 -4.54 3.33
CA MET A 65 -5.75 -3.95 3.54
C MET A 65 -4.83 -5.07 4.01
N ARG A 66 -3.91 -5.49 3.15
CA ARG A 66 -3.10 -6.72 3.25
C ARG A 66 -1.79 -6.50 2.50
N PRO A 67 -0.68 -7.17 2.89
CA PRO A 67 0.39 -7.54 2.00
C PRO A 67 -0.20 -8.37 0.85
N GLN A 68 -0.72 -7.69 -0.16
CA GLN A 68 -1.27 -8.31 -1.35
C GLN A 68 -0.11 -8.74 -2.23
N GLY A 69 -0.35 -9.75 -3.04
CA GLY A 69 0.59 -10.16 -4.06
C GLY A 69 0.28 -9.47 -5.39
N ASP A 70 1.29 -9.40 -6.24
CA ASP A 70 1.12 -8.89 -7.60
C ASP A 70 0.06 -9.72 -8.35
N TYR A 71 -0.92 -9.06 -8.96
CA TYR A 71 -2.03 -9.71 -9.65
C TYR A 71 -1.60 -10.84 -10.61
N TYR A 72 -0.52 -10.62 -11.35
CA TYR A 72 0.01 -11.58 -12.33
C TYR A 72 0.74 -12.78 -11.71
N LEU A 73 1.15 -12.67 -10.44
CA LEU A 73 1.78 -13.77 -9.71
C LEU A 73 0.75 -14.64 -8.96
N HIS A 74 -0.51 -14.18 -8.89
CA HIS A 74 -1.57 -14.82 -8.11
C HIS A 74 -2.79 -15.17 -8.95
N ASN A 75 -2.58 -15.68 -10.17
CA ASN A 75 -3.64 -16.13 -11.08
C ASN A 75 -4.76 -15.09 -11.33
N GLY A 76 -4.41 -13.81 -11.27
CA GLY A 76 -5.38 -12.72 -11.42
C GLY A 76 -6.19 -12.41 -10.16
N ASP A 77 -5.71 -12.78 -8.98
CA ASP A 77 -6.34 -12.44 -7.70
C ASP A 77 -5.37 -11.66 -6.80
N ALA A 78 -5.49 -10.34 -6.81
CA ALA A 78 -4.78 -9.46 -5.86
C ALA A 78 -5.57 -9.24 -4.55
N SER A 79 -6.68 -9.97 -4.36
CA SER A 79 -7.62 -9.78 -3.26
C SER A 79 -7.52 -10.80 -2.13
N ILE A 80 -6.46 -11.58 -2.13
CA ILE A 80 -6.15 -12.52 -1.08
C ILE A 80 -4.81 -12.10 -0.46
N LEU A 81 -4.64 -12.34 0.85
CA LEU A 81 -3.36 -12.11 1.49
C LEU A 81 -2.30 -12.98 0.81
N ASP A 82 -1.21 -12.36 0.34
CA ASP A 82 -0.03 -13.13 -0.03
C ASP A 82 0.72 -13.50 1.24
N LEU A 83 0.59 -14.78 1.64
CA LEU A 83 1.22 -15.30 2.85
C LEU A 83 2.75 -15.26 2.76
N ASN A 84 3.36 -15.34 1.58
CA ASN A 84 4.81 -15.21 1.43
C ASN A 84 5.24 -13.77 1.70
N ASN A 85 4.50 -12.80 1.15
CA ASN A 85 4.72 -11.39 1.41
C ASN A 85 4.55 -11.05 2.92
N PHE A 86 3.50 -11.57 3.54
CA PHE A 86 3.31 -11.45 4.99
C PHE A 86 4.47 -12.08 5.79
N LYS A 87 4.95 -13.26 5.38
CA LYS A 87 6.10 -13.93 6.02
C LYS A 87 7.39 -13.11 5.89
N LEU A 88 7.59 -12.37 4.79
CA LEU A 88 8.72 -11.44 4.66
C LEU A 88 8.66 -10.36 5.74
N LEU A 89 7.52 -9.67 5.87
CA LEU A 89 7.29 -8.68 6.93
C LEU A 89 7.49 -9.31 8.31
N TYR A 90 6.83 -10.45 8.56
CA TYR A 90 6.84 -11.12 9.86
C TYR A 90 8.26 -11.47 10.34
N LYS A 91 9.19 -11.76 9.42
CA LYS A 91 10.59 -12.12 9.72
C LYS A 91 11.50 -10.92 10.02
N LEU A 92 11.06 -9.67 9.78
CA LEU A 92 11.85 -8.46 10.08
C LEU A 92 11.88 -8.09 11.56
N GLN A 93 11.20 -8.85 12.40
CA GLN A 93 11.22 -8.72 13.86
C GLN A 93 11.75 -10.01 14.46
N PRO A 94 12.31 -9.99 15.69
CA PRO A 94 12.73 -11.21 16.37
C PRO A 94 11.51 -12.07 16.75
N GLU A 95 11.67 -13.40 16.78
CA GLU A 95 10.59 -14.32 17.21
C GLU A 95 10.36 -14.25 18.73
N GLU A 96 11.43 -13.99 19.49
CA GLU A 96 11.42 -13.84 20.94
C GLU A 96 11.64 -12.36 21.33
N GLY A 97 10.98 -11.91 22.39
CA GLY A 97 11.03 -10.53 22.87
C GLY A 97 9.93 -9.62 22.30
N ASP A 98 10.02 -8.33 22.63
CA ASP A 98 9.01 -7.34 22.26
C ASP A 98 9.16 -6.94 20.79
N SER A 99 8.22 -7.38 19.95
CA SER A 99 8.14 -6.97 18.54
C SER A 99 7.43 -5.63 18.39
N ASN A 100 7.92 -4.76 17.50
CA ASN A 100 7.21 -3.55 17.09
C ASN A 100 7.38 -3.28 15.59
N TYR A 101 6.33 -3.52 14.81
CA TYR A 101 6.30 -3.24 13.37
C TYR A 101 6.05 -1.75 13.10
N ASN A 102 7.03 -0.91 13.44
CA ASN A 102 7.00 0.54 13.19
C ASN A 102 7.34 0.90 11.73
N LEU A 103 7.29 2.20 11.39
CA LEU A 103 7.55 2.67 10.02
C LEU A 103 8.90 2.19 9.47
N SER A 104 9.97 2.17 10.27
CA SER A 104 11.30 1.71 9.81
C SER A 104 11.30 0.25 9.35
N VAL A 105 10.52 -0.61 10.02
CA VAL A 105 10.34 -2.02 9.63
C VAL A 105 9.54 -2.11 8.34
N LEU A 106 8.50 -1.29 8.19
CA LEU A 106 7.68 -1.28 6.98
C LEU A 106 8.42 -0.69 5.78
N ILE A 107 9.36 0.23 5.98
CA ILE A 107 10.27 0.72 4.93
C ILE A 107 11.17 -0.41 4.41
N GLN A 108 11.74 -1.24 5.31
CA GLN A 108 12.53 -2.41 4.90
C GLN A 108 11.68 -3.41 4.10
N HIS A 109 10.45 -3.67 4.56
CA HIS A 109 9.51 -4.52 3.85
C HIS A 109 9.11 -3.95 2.49
N ARG A 110 8.91 -2.64 2.40
CA ARG A 110 8.61 -1.93 1.14
C ARG A 110 9.71 -2.14 0.10
N LYS A 111 10.97 -2.03 0.52
CA LYS A 111 12.11 -2.31 -0.37
C LYS A 111 12.09 -3.75 -0.88
N GLN A 112 11.91 -4.71 0.02
CA GLN A 112 11.85 -6.13 -0.33
C GLN A 112 10.72 -6.43 -1.32
N THR A 113 9.53 -5.86 -1.11
CA THR A 113 8.39 -6.04 -2.01
C THR A 113 8.62 -5.39 -3.36
N PHE A 114 9.18 -4.18 -3.41
CA PHE A 114 9.55 -3.53 -4.68
C PHE A 114 10.53 -4.37 -5.50
N ASP A 115 11.64 -4.78 -4.87
CA ASP A 115 12.67 -5.58 -5.52
C ASP A 115 12.12 -6.95 -5.97
N PHE A 116 11.22 -7.53 -5.18
CA PHE A 116 10.56 -8.79 -5.51
C PHE A 116 9.70 -8.65 -6.77
N SER A 117 8.86 -7.62 -6.87
CA SER A 117 8.00 -7.41 -8.04
C SER A 117 8.83 -7.19 -9.32
N ILE A 118 9.94 -6.43 -9.23
CA ILE A 118 10.87 -6.29 -10.36
C ILE A 118 11.45 -7.64 -10.80
N LYS A 119 11.86 -8.47 -9.85
CA LYS A 119 12.54 -9.75 -10.13
C LYS A 119 11.63 -10.87 -10.58
N ASN A 120 10.34 -10.82 -10.24
CA ASN A 120 9.46 -11.98 -10.40
C ASN A 120 8.24 -11.70 -11.28
N ASN A 121 7.81 -10.44 -11.44
CA ASN A 121 6.62 -10.11 -12.21
C ASN A 121 6.97 -9.39 -13.53
N PRO A 122 6.92 -10.06 -14.70
CA PRO A 122 7.22 -9.43 -15.99
C PRO A 122 6.25 -8.29 -16.38
N HIS A 123 5.13 -8.17 -15.68
CA HIS A 123 4.10 -7.15 -15.85
C HIS A 123 4.04 -6.17 -14.67
N PHE A 124 5.08 -6.10 -13.85
CA PHE A 124 5.14 -5.16 -12.75
C PHE A 124 5.00 -3.72 -13.25
N TYR A 125 4.06 -2.98 -12.69
CA TYR A 125 3.82 -1.57 -12.99
C TYR A 125 3.74 -0.78 -11.69
N HIS A 126 4.54 0.28 -11.61
CA HIS A 126 4.66 1.20 -10.51
C HIS A 126 4.32 2.61 -11.01
N GLY A 127 3.03 2.95 -11.00
CA GLY A 127 2.51 4.20 -11.55
C GLY A 127 2.65 5.41 -10.61
N PRO A 128 2.38 6.63 -11.11
CA PRO A 128 2.34 7.86 -10.31
C PRO A 128 1.49 7.70 -9.05
N LEU A 129 0.17 7.52 -9.19
CA LEU A 129 -0.71 7.33 -8.04
C LEU A 129 -0.51 5.99 -7.34
N THR A 130 -0.54 4.91 -8.13
CA THR A 130 -0.67 3.55 -7.60
C THR A 130 0.61 3.06 -6.92
N GLY A 131 1.76 3.42 -7.48
CA GLY A 131 3.07 3.10 -6.94
C GLY A 131 3.55 4.12 -5.91
N THR A 132 3.79 5.35 -6.36
CA THR A 132 4.53 6.34 -5.55
C THR A 132 3.74 6.85 -4.34
N VAL A 133 2.40 6.91 -4.43
CA VAL A 133 1.54 7.38 -3.33
C VAL A 133 0.86 6.22 -2.63
N LEU A 134 0.02 5.45 -3.33
CA LEU A 134 -0.84 4.45 -2.69
C LEU A 134 -0.05 3.25 -2.15
N SER A 135 0.97 2.74 -2.86
CA SER A 135 1.77 1.61 -2.38
C SER A 135 2.65 1.99 -1.19
N ASN A 136 3.26 3.17 -1.20
CA ASN A 136 4.05 3.69 -0.07
C ASN A 136 3.16 4.03 1.13
N GLY A 137 2.06 4.75 0.90
CA GLY A 137 1.06 5.08 1.92
C GLY A 137 0.43 3.84 2.56
N ALA A 138 0.19 2.78 1.79
CA ALA A 138 -0.30 1.50 2.31
C ALA A 138 0.63 0.88 3.36
N HIS A 139 1.95 0.96 3.16
CA HIS A 139 2.92 0.49 4.13
C HIS A 139 2.95 1.40 5.38
N ALA A 140 2.82 2.72 5.21
CA ALA A 140 2.75 3.68 6.31
C ALA A 140 1.48 3.51 7.17
N PHE A 141 0.35 3.18 6.55
CA PHE A 141 -0.91 2.95 7.25
C PHE A 141 -0.87 1.77 8.23
N ILE A 142 0.01 0.78 8.03
CA ILE A 142 0.10 -0.40 8.91
C ILE A 142 0.44 0.04 10.35
N PRO A 143 1.61 0.63 10.64
CA PRO A 143 1.92 1.13 11.98
C PRO A 143 0.99 2.27 12.39
N ALA A 144 0.60 3.16 11.47
CA ALA A 144 -0.19 4.33 11.83
C ALA A 144 -1.61 4.00 12.33
N LEU A 145 -2.23 2.95 11.78
CA LEU A 145 -3.64 2.63 12.02
C LEU A 145 -3.86 1.31 12.75
N MET A 146 -2.88 0.40 12.74
CA MET A 146 -3.00 -0.91 13.39
C MET A 146 -2.27 -0.99 14.74
N SER A 147 -1.40 -0.04 15.07
CA SER A 147 -0.74 0.00 16.39
C SER A 147 -1.77 0.11 17.52
N ASN A 148 -1.48 -0.53 18.64
CA ASN A 148 -2.29 -0.47 19.85
C ASN A 148 -1.83 0.71 20.73
N HIS A 149 -2.69 1.70 20.90
CA HIS A 149 -2.45 2.91 21.69
C HIS A 149 -2.99 2.77 23.12
N SER A 150 -2.51 1.75 23.84
CA SER A 150 -2.90 1.53 25.23
C SER A 150 -2.37 2.63 26.14
N ALA A 151 -2.89 2.73 27.38
CA ALA A 151 -2.37 3.68 28.36
C ALA A 151 -0.86 3.50 28.67
N GLN A 152 -0.34 2.28 28.51
CA GLN A 152 1.09 1.98 28.67
C GLN A 152 1.92 2.42 27.44
N PHE A 153 1.33 2.38 26.25
CA PHE A 153 1.97 2.70 24.98
C PHE A 153 1.16 3.75 24.21
N PRO A 154 1.09 5.00 24.70
CA PRO A 154 0.26 6.04 24.08
C PRO A 154 0.68 6.37 22.64
N GLU A 155 1.98 6.24 22.33
CA GLU A 155 2.53 6.41 20.97
C GLU A 155 2.17 5.26 20.02
N GLY A 156 1.63 4.16 20.55
CA GLY A 156 1.27 2.97 19.79
C GLY A 156 2.41 1.96 19.66
N ILE A 157 2.07 0.68 19.83
CA ILE A 157 2.95 -0.44 19.51
C ILE A 157 2.21 -1.43 18.62
N LEU A 158 2.89 -1.94 17.59
CA LEU A 158 2.34 -2.98 16.72
C LEU A 158 3.09 -4.30 16.94
N PRO A 159 2.66 -5.13 17.90
CA PRO A 159 3.26 -6.44 18.12
C PRO A 159 2.75 -7.50 17.14
N ARG A 160 3.43 -8.65 17.09
CA ARG A 160 3.14 -9.78 16.19
C ARG A 160 1.71 -10.30 16.28
N ASP A 161 1.16 -10.40 17.47
CA ASP A 161 -0.21 -10.86 17.72
C ASP A 161 -1.23 -9.88 17.16
N VAL A 162 -1.04 -8.57 17.39
CA VAL A 162 -1.88 -7.52 16.83
C VAL A 162 -1.79 -7.52 15.30
N LEU A 163 -0.58 -7.56 14.74
CA LEU A 163 -0.34 -7.66 13.29
C LEU A 163 -1.09 -8.86 12.69
N LYS A 164 -0.86 -10.06 13.25
CA LYS A 164 -1.51 -11.30 12.81
C LYS A 164 -3.04 -11.22 12.88
N SER A 165 -3.60 -10.62 13.94
CA SER A 165 -5.05 -10.44 14.08
C SER A 165 -5.63 -9.59 12.96
N PHE A 166 -5.00 -8.45 12.66
CA PHE A 166 -5.46 -7.57 11.57
C PHE A 166 -5.42 -8.25 10.21
N PHE A 167 -4.43 -9.10 9.95
CA PHE A 167 -4.27 -9.80 8.67
C PHE A 167 -4.87 -11.20 8.62
N GLY A 168 -5.52 -11.68 9.69
CA GLY A 168 -6.16 -13.00 9.72
C GLY A 168 -5.16 -14.16 9.61
N VAL A 169 -3.95 -13.96 10.12
CA VAL A 169 -2.87 -14.96 10.10
C VAL A 169 -2.79 -15.66 11.45
N GLN A 170 -2.59 -16.97 11.44
CA GLN A 170 -2.43 -17.79 12.64
C GLN A 170 -1.11 -18.56 12.60
N GLY A 171 -0.74 -19.16 13.73
CA GLY A 171 0.51 -19.90 13.90
C GLY A 171 1.67 -19.06 14.42
N THR A 172 2.84 -19.69 14.45
CA THR A 172 4.11 -19.14 14.97
C THR A 172 5.28 -19.58 14.07
N GLY A 173 6.38 -18.82 14.13
CA GLY A 173 7.58 -19.06 13.34
C GLY A 173 7.31 -19.27 11.84
N ASN A 174 7.78 -20.39 11.29
CA ASN A 174 7.58 -20.74 9.88
C ASN A 174 6.18 -21.33 9.57
N ASN A 175 5.42 -21.72 10.59
CA ASN A 175 4.12 -22.39 10.47
C ASN A 175 2.95 -21.39 10.44
N LEU A 176 3.12 -20.26 9.74
CA LEU A 176 2.04 -19.30 9.55
C LEU A 176 1.04 -19.81 8.51
N THR A 177 -0.24 -19.65 8.81
CA THR A 177 -1.35 -19.92 7.89
C THR A 177 -2.28 -18.72 7.81
N TYR A 178 -2.72 -18.39 6.59
CA TYR A 178 -3.74 -17.36 6.39
C TYR A 178 -5.13 -17.98 6.43
N GLN A 179 -6.04 -17.37 7.18
CA GLN A 179 -7.44 -17.77 7.25
C GLN A 179 -8.32 -16.66 6.69
N LEU A 180 -8.81 -16.87 5.48
CA LEU A 180 -9.71 -15.94 4.82
C LEU A 180 -10.95 -15.71 5.70
N GLY A 181 -11.19 -14.45 6.08
CA GLY A 181 -12.36 -14.09 6.90
C GLY A 181 -12.04 -13.83 8.37
N TYR A 182 -10.83 -14.14 8.85
CA TYR A 182 -10.45 -14.05 10.27
C TYR A 182 -9.78 -12.73 10.66
N GLU A 183 -9.64 -11.80 9.71
CA GLU A 183 -9.16 -10.43 9.95
C GLU A 183 -10.06 -9.72 10.95
N ARG A 184 -9.49 -9.28 12.07
CA ARG A 184 -10.25 -8.62 13.14
C ARG A 184 -9.38 -7.67 13.95
N ILE A 185 -10.03 -6.66 14.52
CA ILE A 185 -9.44 -5.85 15.58
C ILE A 185 -9.19 -6.80 16.77
N PRO A 186 -7.96 -6.87 17.30
CA PRO A 186 -7.65 -7.76 18.42
C PRO A 186 -8.34 -7.30 19.71
N ASP A 187 -8.52 -8.23 20.64
CA ASP A 187 -9.04 -7.89 21.97
C ASP A 187 -8.08 -6.94 22.70
N SER A 188 -8.61 -6.04 23.52
CA SER A 188 -7.83 -5.03 24.25
C SER A 188 -6.96 -4.11 23.36
N TRP A 189 -7.40 -3.89 22.12
CA TRP A 189 -6.80 -2.93 21.20
C TRP A 189 -7.45 -1.56 21.33
N PHE A 190 -6.62 -0.52 21.44
CA PHE A 190 -7.02 0.88 21.53
C PHE A 190 -6.57 1.62 20.28
N ARG A 191 -7.51 2.38 19.70
CA ARG A 191 -7.24 3.22 18.53
C ARG A 191 -6.32 4.38 18.89
N ARG A 192 -5.63 4.91 17.87
CA ARG A 192 -4.94 6.21 17.89
C ARG A 192 -5.82 7.32 18.49
N PRO A 193 -5.24 8.23 19.31
CA PRO A 193 -5.94 9.37 19.90
C PRO A 193 -6.69 10.22 18.86
N ILE A 194 -7.79 10.86 19.26
CA ILE A 194 -8.62 11.66 18.34
C ILE A 194 -8.00 13.01 17.98
N ASP A 195 -7.18 13.53 18.89
CA ASP A 195 -6.41 14.76 18.78
C ASP A 195 -5.10 14.58 17.99
N ASP A 196 -4.70 13.34 17.72
CA ASP A 196 -3.60 12.97 16.82
C ASP A 196 -4.10 12.07 15.66
N ASP A 197 -5.17 12.50 14.99
CA ASP A 197 -5.72 11.76 13.88
C ASP A 197 -4.75 11.72 12.67
N TYR A 198 -4.53 10.55 12.08
CA TYR A 198 -3.61 10.38 10.96
C TYR A 198 -4.13 11.01 9.67
N GLY A 199 -3.68 12.22 9.36
CA GLY A 199 -4.10 13.01 8.20
C GLY A 199 -3.08 13.06 7.06
N SER A 200 -3.32 13.94 6.07
CA SER A 200 -2.49 14.03 4.87
C SER A 200 -1.07 14.50 5.17
N ALA A 201 -0.92 15.37 6.18
CA ALA A 201 0.40 15.80 6.64
C ALA A 201 1.22 14.60 7.16
N ASN A 202 0.63 13.74 8.00
CA ASN A 202 1.30 12.52 8.48
C ASN A 202 1.63 11.57 7.32
N LEU A 203 0.68 11.35 6.40
CA LEU A 203 0.90 10.51 5.22
C LEU A 203 2.05 11.01 4.36
N ASN A 204 2.11 12.31 4.08
CA ASN A 204 3.18 12.91 3.29
C ASN A 204 4.53 12.81 4.02
N SER A 205 4.57 13.06 5.34
CA SER A 205 5.79 12.89 6.14
C SER A 205 6.30 11.45 6.15
N ASP A 206 5.42 10.46 6.29
CA ASP A 206 5.81 9.06 6.29
C ASP A 206 6.28 8.58 4.91
N ILE A 207 5.63 9.04 3.83
CA ILE A 207 6.09 8.78 2.46
C ILE A 207 7.45 9.43 2.23
N ALA A 208 7.65 10.69 2.64
CA ALA A 208 8.94 11.35 2.53
C ALA A 208 10.04 10.61 3.31
N ALA A 209 9.75 10.16 4.53
CA ALA A 209 10.66 9.32 5.31
C ALA A 209 10.98 8.00 4.59
N MET A 210 9.99 7.36 3.98
CA MET A 210 10.20 6.13 3.19
C MET A 210 11.07 6.37 1.97
N LEU A 211 10.83 7.45 1.22
CA LEU A 211 11.61 7.84 0.05
C LEU A 211 13.04 8.25 0.41
N SER A 212 13.28 8.77 1.62
CA SER A 212 14.63 9.08 2.08
C SER A 212 15.51 7.83 2.33
N VAL A 213 14.89 6.67 2.58
CA VAL A 213 15.59 5.40 2.84
C VAL A 213 15.56 4.47 1.63
N VAL A 214 14.47 4.49 0.86
CA VAL A 214 14.23 3.62 -0.30
C VAL A 214 13.85 4.50 -1.50
N PRO A 215 14.77 5.33 -2.00
CA PRO A 215 14.49 6.32 -3.03
C PRO A 215 13.98 5.69 -4.34
N GLU A 216 14.32 4.44 -4.63
CA GLU A 216 13.84 3.73 -5.82
C GLU A 216 12.31 3.64 -5.90
N THR A 217 11.62 3.72 -4.75
CA THR A 217 10.15 3.68 -4.67
C THR A 217 9.47 5.01 -5.02
N ILE A 218 10.22 6.05 -5.41
CA ILE A 218 9.67 7.24 -6.08
C ILE A 218 9.56 7.04 -7.60
N SER A 219 10.27 6.06 -8.15
CA SER A 219 10.41 5.89 -9.60
C SER A 219 9.07 5.49 -10.21
N VAL A 220 8.60 6.22 -11.22
CA VAL A 220 7.46 5.77 -12.03
C VAL A 220 7.98 4.86 -13.13
N GLY A 221 7.42 3.67 -13.31
CA GLY A 221 7.94 2.73 -14.29
C GLY A 221 7.31 1.34 -14.25
N GLY A 222 7.92 0.40 -14.95
CA GLY A 222 7.48 -0.98 -14.94
C GLY A 222 8.41 -1.91 -15.72
N ASN A 223 8.22 -3.22 -15.52
CA ASN A 223 8.87 -4.24 -16.34
C ASN A 223 8.25 -4.25 -17.75
N THR A 224 9.09 -4.39 -18.77
CA THR A 224 8.70 -4.32 -20.19
C THR A 224 8.46 -5.70 -20.79
N GLY A 225 7.65 -6.52 -20.12
CA GLY A 225 7.26 -7.85 -20.60
C GLY A 225 8.23 -8.99 -20.22
N ALA A 226 9.30 -8.70 -19.48
CA ALA A 226 10.19 -9.70 -18.88
C ALA A 226 10.58 -9.29 -17.45
N VAL A 227 10.96 -10.24 -16.62
CA VAL A 227 11.48 -9.94 -15.27
C VAL A 227 12.80 -9.18 -15.36
N ASN A 228 13.12 -8.37 -14.36
CA ASN A 228 14.35 -7.55 -14.31
C ASN A 228 14.50 -6.58 -15.49
N THR A 229 13.40 -6.04 -16.01
CA THR A 229 13.41 -5.07 -17.12
C THR A 229 12.77 -3.73 -16.72
N PHE A 230 12.87 -3.38 -15.44
CA PHE A 230 12.20 -2.22 -14.89
C PHE A 230 12.73 -0.95 -15.56
N THR A 231 11.89 -0.34 -16.37
CA THR A 231 12.21 0.87 -17.12
C THR A 231 11.54 2.05 -16.45
N VAL A 232 12.35 2.99 -16.00
CA VAL A 232 11.90 4.23 -15.36
C VAL A 232 11.40 5.20 -16.43
N VAL A 233 10.23 5.79 -16.19
CA VAL A 233 9.68 6.88 -16.98
C VAL A 233 10.32 8.19 -16.49
N ASN A 234 10.80 9.00 -17.43
CA ASN A 234 11.26 10.34 -17.12
C ASN A 234 10.07 11.25 -16.81
N ILE A 235 9.92 11.66 -15.55
CA ILE A 235 8.79 12.47 -15.09
C ILE A 235 8.81 13.87 -15.69
N SER A 236 10.00 14.46 -15.86
CA SER A 236 10.17 15.76 -16.53
C SER A 236 9.69 15.70 -17.97
N SER A 237 10.07 14.66 -18.71
CA SER A 237 9.58 14.45 -20.08
C SER A 237 8.08 14.16 -20.13
N LEU A 238 7.55 13.38 -19.17
CA LEU A 238 6.12 13.05 -19.09
C LEU A 238 5.25 14.28 -18.82
N THR A 239 5.75 15.23 -18.05
CA THR A 239 5.01 16.41 -17.58
C THR A 239 5.38 17.70 -18.32
N GLY A 240 6.20 17.60 -19.38
CA GLY A 240 6.67 18.77 -20.14
C GLY A 240 7.54 19.73 -19.33
N GLY A 241 8.23 19.22 -18.30
CA GLY A 241 9.07 20.00 -17.38
C GLY A 241 8.34 20.56 -16.16
N THR A 242 7.05 20.25 -15.96
CA THR A 242 6.28 20.75 -14.80
C THR A 242 6.74 20.11 -13.50
N TYR A 243 7.07 18.81 -13.52
CA TYR A 243 7.58 18.08 -12.37
C TYR A 243 8.84 17.28 -12.74
N ASP A 244 9.73 17.12 -11.78
CA ASP A 244 10.87 16.20 -11.77
C ASP A 244 10.99 15.55 -10.39
N TYR A 245 11.97 14.68 -10.19
CA TYR A 245 12.11 13.94 -8.93
C TYR A 245 12.37 14.84 -7.72
N GLU A 246 13.01 16.00 -7.89
CA GLU A 246 13.30 16.93 -6.80
C GLU A 246 12.06 17.74 -6.43
N THR A 247 11.40 18.32 -7.43
CA THR A 247 10.18 19.10 -7.27
C THR A 247 9.01 18.25 -6.80
N LEU A 248 8.95 16.95 -7.13
CA LEU A 248 7.91 16.05 -6.61
C LEU A 248 7.91 15.96 -5.09
N LEU A 249 9.07 16.06 -4.44
CA LEU A 249 9.21 15.98 -3.00
C LEU A 249 8.93 17.33 -2.29
N GLN A 250 8.67 18.39 -3.06
CA GLN A 250 8.37 19.71 -2.52
C GLN A 250 6.85 19.88 -2.31
N ASP A 251 6.49 20.48 -1.19
CA ASP A 251 5.11 20.80 -0.82
C ASP A 251 4.15 19.61 -1.01
N ASN A 252 3.10 19.80 -1.81
CA ASN A 252 2.09 18.79 -2.11
C ASN A 252 2.22 18.21 -3.52
N ASN A 253 3.35 18.43 -4.19
CA ASN A 253 3.54 18.06 -5.61
C ASN A 253 3.36 16.56 -5.84
N LEU A 254 3.86 15.72 -4.94
CA LEU A 254 3.66 14.27 -5.01
C LEU A 254 2.17 13.88 -5.01
N GLY A 255 1.37 14.55 -4.18
CA GLY A 255 -0.08 14.34 -4.11
C GLY A 255 -0.83 14.87 -5.32
N CYS A 256 -0.31 15.91 -6.00
CA CYS A 256 -0.89 16.46 -7.23
C CYS A 256 -0.50 15.68 -8.48
N PHE A 257 0.67 15.05 -8.49
CA PHE A 257 1.17 14.26 -9.62
C PHE A 257 0.51 12.87 -9.71
N GLY A 258 0.16 12.27 -8.56
CA GLY A 258 -0.61 11.02 -8.49
C GLY A 258 -2.05 11.20 -8.93
#